data_AF-A0A2V8TGX7-F1
#
_entry.id   AF-A0A2V8TGX7-F1
#
_cell.length_a   1.000
_cell.length_b   1.000
_cell.length_c   1.000
_cell.angle_alpha   90.00
_cell.angle_beta   90.00
_cell.angle_gamma   90.00
#
_symmetry.space_group_name_H-M   'P 1'
#
loop_
_entity.id
_entity.type
_entity.pdbx_description
1 polymer ?
#
loop_
_entity_poly.entity_id
_entity_poly.type
_entity_poly.pdbx_seq_one_letter_code
_entity_poly.pdbx_strand_id
1 'polypeptide(L)'
;RMFPGYYRNVIFVSVAVIDSGHFKGKEEISALRTQVEESLAKFVDLARRQGLNAGSATMVTTDPVDGLYRVCVDLAKKYPRVMFFGGKLIWKRESWWQRILHNETAYQVQRRLQWKGLPMTVLPLRTGEDAPSLAALAKTPEPGTRG
;
A
#
# COMPACT_ATOMS: atom_id res chain seq x y z
N ARG A 1 3.09 8.62 16.26
CA ARG A 1 1.90 8.72 15.39
C ARG A 1 2.33 9.49 14.14
N MET A 2 2.56 8.82 13.01
CA MET A 2 2.84 9.50 11.74
C MET A 2 1.56 10.25 11.32
N PHE A 3 1.62 11.59 11.29
CA PHE A 3 0.55 12.51 10.87
C PHE A 3 -0.68 12.64 11.80
N PRO A 4 -0.54 13.16 13.04
CA PRO A 4 -1.69 13.51 13.87
C PRO A 4 -2.55 14.59 13.17
N GLY A 5 -3.83 14.30 12.93
CA GLY A 5 -4.80 15.27 12.42
C GLY A 5 -4.87 15.47 10.90
N TYR A 6 -3.96 14.87 10.12
CA TYR A 6 -3.89 15.10 8.66
C TYR A 6 -4.72 14.12 7.83
N TYR A 7 -4.77 12.84 8.22
CA TYR A 7 -5.53 11.80 7.52
C TYR A 7 -6.66 11.30 8.40
N ARG A 8 -7.91 11.54 7.98
CA ARG A 8 -9.11 11.07 8.68
C ARG A 8 -9.61 9.72 8.20
N ASN A 9 -9.23 9.34 6.98
CA ASN A 9 -9.67 8.12 6.31
C ASN A 9 -8.45 7.31 5.85
N VAL A 10 -8.53 5.99 5.98
CA VAL A 10 -7.50 5.06 5.51
C VAL A 10 -8.13 4.06 4.54
N ILE A 11 -7.50 3.82 3.40
CA ILE A 11 -7.98 2.84 2.42
C ILE A 11 -6.87 1.81 2.20
N PHE A 12 -7.15 0.55 2.51
CA PHE A 12 -6.25 -0.56 2.23
C PHE A 12 -6.44 -1.05 0.79
N VAL A 13 -5.35 -1.14 0.04
CA VAL A 13 -5.38 -1.49 -1.38
C VAL A 13 -4.58 -2.76 -1.62
N SER A 14 -5.15 -3.70 -2.36
CA SER A 14 -4.45 -4.89 -2.87
C SER A 14 -5.04 -5.26 -4.23
N VAL A 15 -4.41 -6.21 -4.93
CA VAL A 15 -4.90 -6.73 -6.22
C VAL A 15 -4.91 -8.26 -6.21
N ALA A 16 -5.92 -8.84 -6.84
CA ALA A 16 -6.03 -10.27 -7.09
C ALA A 16 -5.36 -10.59 -8.43
N VAL A 17 -4.17 -11.19 -8.38
CA VAL A 17 -3.37 -11.49 -9.58
C VAL A 17 -3.73 -12.87 -10.12
N ILE A 18 -4.21 -12.94 -11.35
CA ILE A 18 -4.51 -14.19 -12.06
C ILE A 18 -3.44 -14.49 -13.12
N ASP A 19 -3.14 -15.77 -13.32
CA ASP A 19 -2.24 -16.22 -14.39
C ASP A 19 -3.04 -16.37 -15.70
N SER A 20 -2.66 -15.62 -16.73
CA SER A 20 -3.29 -15.68 -18.06
C SER A 20 -3.11 -17.03 -18.76
N GLY A 21 -2.08 -17.80 -18.41
CA GLY A 21 -1.82 -19.14 -18.97
C GLY A 21 -2.60 -20.26 -18.30
N HIS A 22 -3.04 -20.06 -17.06
CA HIS A 22 -3.83 -20.99 -16.27
C HIS A 22 -5.22 -20.38 -16.00
N PHE A 23 -5.96 -20.06 -17.06
CA PHE A 23 -7.29 -19.46 -16.93
C PHE A 23 -8.30 -20.50 -16.43
N LYS A 24 -8.48 -20.58 -15.11
CA LYS A 24 -9.23 -21.67 -14.44
C LYS A 24 -10.74 -21.39 -14.23
N GLY A 25 -11.35 -20.61 -15.10
CA GLY A 25 -12.82 -20.39 -15.07
C GLY A 25 -13.28 -19.29 -14.09
N LYS A 26 -14.58 -18.99 -14.12
CA LYS A 26 -15.16 -17.84 -13.40
C LYS A 26 -15.22 -18.05 -11.89
N GLU A 27 -15.43 -19.28 -11.43
CA GLU A 27 -15.48 -19.59 -10.00
C GLU A 27 -14.14 -19.33 -9.30
N GLU A 28 -13.02 -19.72 -9.90
CA GLU A 28 -11.70 -19.53 -9.27
C GLU A 28 -11.29 -18.06 -9.21
N ILE A 29 -11.64 -17.27 -10.23
CA ILE A 29 -11.45 -15.80 -10.20
C ILE A 29 -12.27 -15.18 -9.08
N SER A 30 -13.52 -15.62 -8.90
CA SER A 30 -14.39 -15.15 -7.83
C SER A 30 -13.81 -15.52 -6.45
N ALA A 31 -13.37 -16.76 -6.28
CA ALA A 31 -12.76 -17.23 -5.03
C ALA A 31 -11.49 -16.44 -4.67
N LEU A 32 -10.60 -16.20 -5.65
CA LEU A 32 -9.39 -15.40 -5.44
C LEU A 32 -9.73 -13.97 -5.03
N ARG A 33 -10.71 -13.36 -5.69
CA ARG A 33 -11.18 -12.02 -5.34
C ARG A 33 -11.70 -11.98 -3.91
N THR A 34 -12.57 -12.93 -3.54
CA THR A 34 -13.12 -13.04 -2.17
C THR A 34 -12.00 -13.18 -1.14
N GLN A 35 -11.00 -14.02 -1.39
CA GLN A 35 -9.85 -14.20 -0.48
C GLN A 35 -9.07 -12.89 -0.24
N VAL A 36 -8.86 -12.09 -1.30
CA VAL A 36 -8.21 -10.78 -1.17
C VAL A 36 -9.10 -9.79 -0.41
N GLU A 37 -10.41 -9.77 -0.69
CA GLU A 37 -11.38 -8.92 0.01
C GLU A 37 -11.44 -9.26 1.52
N GLU A 38 -11.48 -10.54 1.89
CA GLU A 38 -11.44 -11.01 3.28
C GLU A 38 -10.13 -10.61 3.98
N SER A 39 -9.00 -10.71 3.27
CA SER A 39 -7.70 -10.29 3.81
C SER A 39 -7.67 -8.78 4.09
N LEU A 40 -8.20 -7.98 3.17
CA LEU A 40 -8.34 -6.53 3.35
C LEU A 40 -9.31 -6.17 4.49
N ALA A 41 -10.41 -6.92 4.64
CA ALA A 41 -11.39 -6.71 5.70
C ALA A 41 -10.77 -6.81 7.09
N LYS A 42 -9.83 -7.74 7.31
CA LYS A 42 -9.10 -7.85 8.59
C LYS A 42 -8.33 -6.58 8.94
N PHE A 43 -7.68 -5.93 7.96
CA PHE A 43 -6.98 -4.66 8.18
C PHE A 43 -7.94 -3.50 8.42
N VAL A 44 -9.05 -3.46 7.68
CA VAL A 44 -10.11 -2.47 7.87
C VAL A 44 -10.68 -2.56 9.29
N ASP A 45 -11.00 -3.77 9.75
CA ASP A 45 -11.55 -4.00 11.09
C ASP A 45 -10.56 -3.61 12.16
N LEU A 46 -9.27 -3.96 12.00
CA LEU A 46 -8.21 -3.55 12.91
C LEU A 46 -8.11 -2.01 13.01
N ALA A 47 -8.13 -1.31 11.88
CA ALA A 47 -8.07 0.15 11.84
C ALA A 47 -9.32 0.80 12.46
N ARG A 48 -10.50 0.26 12.19
CA ARG A 48 -11.77 0.74 12.77
C ARG A 48 -11.81 0.56 14.28
N ARG A 49 -11.32 -0.57 14.80
CA ARG A 49 -11.17 -0.80 16.26
C ARG A 49 -10.24 0.21 16.93
N GLN A 50 -9.33 0.82 16.17
CA GLN A 50 -8.45 1.90 16.64
C GLN A 50 -9.03 3.31 16.42
N GLY A 51 -10.30 3.42 15.99
CA GLY A 51 -11.01 4.69 15.80
C GLY A 51 -10.74 5.37 14.46
N LEU A 52 -10.16 4.68 13.47
CA LEU A 52 -9.94 5.22 12.13
C LEU A 52 -11.14 4.91 11.21
N ASN A 53 -11.56 5.88 10.39
CA ASN A 53 -12.49 5.58 9.30
C ASN A 53 -11.73 4.83 8.20
N ALA A 54 -12.00 3.53 8.05
CA ALA A 54 -11.27 2.67 7.13
C ALA A 54 -12.16 2.00 6.09
N GLY A 55 -11.59 1.80 4.89
CA GLY A 55 -12.16 1.03 3.80
C GLY A 55 -11.10 0.26 3.03
N SER A 56 -11.52 -0.45 1.99
CA SER A 56 -10.63 -1.22 1.13
C SER A 56 -11.00 -1.06 -0.34
N ALA A 57 -10.02 -1.30 -1.22
CA ALA A 57 -10.24 -1.37 -2.66
C ALA A 57 -9.37 -2.49 -3.25
N THR A 58 -9.93 -3.22 -4.22
CA THR A 58 -9.23 -4.29 -4.93
C THR A 58 -9.66 -4.37 -6.39
N MET A 59 -8.85 -5.04 -7.20
CA MET A 59 -9.11 -5.32 -8.60
C MET A 59 -8.50 -6.67 -8.98
N VAL A 60 -9.18 -7.42 -9.85
CA VAL A 60 -8.60 -8.60 -10.50
C VAL A 60 -7.76 -8.16 -11.69
N THR A 61 -6.53 -8.64 -11.80
CA THR A 61 -5.58 -8.24 -12.83
C THR A 61 -4.66 -9.39 -13.21
N THR A 62 -4.09 -9.38 -14.41
CA THR A 62 -2.97 -10.25 -14.79
C THR A 62 -1.61 -9.61 -14.49
N ASP A 63 -1.56 -8.27 -14.40
CA ASP A 63 -0.37 -7.50 -14.05
C ASP A 63 -0.60 -6.72 -12.74
N PRO A 64 0.16 -7.01 -11.67
CA PRO A 64 0.02 -6.32 -10.39
C PRO A 64 0.32 -4.81 -10.47
N VAL A 65 1.29 -4.38 -11.29
CA VAL A 65 1.66 -2.96 -11.42
C VAL A 65 0.52 -2.20 -12.08
N ASP A 66 -0.03 -2.73 -13.18
CA ASP A 66 -1.15 -2.10 -13.86
C ASP A 66 -2.42 -2.07 -13.00
N GLY A 67 -2.72 -3.18 -12.32
CA GLY A 67 -3.87 -3.28 -11.42
C GLY A 67 -3.80 -2.26 -10.27
N LEU A 68 -2.66 -2.18 -9.58
CA LEU A 68 -2.47 -1.22 -8.48
C LEU A 68 -2.55 0.23 -8.99
N TYR A 69 -1.92 0.53 -10.12
CA TYR A 69 -2.00 1.85 -10.74
C TYR A 69 -3.46 2.25 -11.05
N ARG A 70 -4.25 1.35 -11.65
CA ARG A 70 -5.67 1.61 -11.95
C ARG A 70 -6.49 1.87 -10.69
N VAL A 71 -6.33 1.04 -9.65
CA VAL A 71 -7.02 1.24 -8.37
C VAL A 71 -6.65 2.59 -7.75
N CYS A 72 -5.37 2.97 -7.76
CA CYS A 72 -4.93 4.28 -7.28
C CYS A 72 -5.54 5.44 -8.08
N VAL A 73 -5.57 5.34 -9.40
CA VAL A 73 -6.19 6.37 -10.26
C VAL A 73 -7.69 6.50 -9.98
N ASP A 74 -8.41 5.38 -9.81
CA ASP A 74 -9.84 5.42 -9.51
C ASP A 74 -10.13 5.97 -8.12
N LEU A 75 -9.30 5.66 -7.13
CA LEU A 75 -9.37 6.28 -5.81
C LEU A 75 -9.08 7.79 -5.88
N ALA A 76 -8.12 8.23 -6.68
CA ALA A 76 -7.81 9.65 -6.83
C ALA A 76 -8.97 10.46 -7.47
N LYS A 77 -9.75 9.85 -8.36
CA LYS A 77 -10.99 10.46 -8.89
C LYS A 77 -12.05 10.64 -7.79
N LYS A 78 -12.14 9.68 -6.86
CA LYS A 78 -13.13 9.69 -5.77
C LYS A 78 -12.70 10.58 -4.59
N TYR A 79 -11.39 10.71 -4.36
CA TYR A 79 -10.83 11.40 -3.20
C TYR A 79 -9.80 12.45 -3.64
N PRO A 80 -10.20 13.73 -3.76
CA PRO A 80 -9.34 14.81 -4.28
C PRO A 80 -8.08 15.08 -3.43
N ARG A 81 -8.07 14.66 -2.17
CA ARG A 81 -6.94 14.81 -1.22
C ARG A 81 -6.41 13.44 -0.79
N VAL A 82 -6.00 12.63 -1.76
CA VAL A 82 -5.41 11.31 -1.51
C VAL A 82 -3.89 11.39 -1.46
N MET A 83 -3.30 10.60 -0.56
CA MET A 83 -1.86 10.36 -0.48
C MET A 83 -1.65 8.85 -0.47
N PHE A 84 -0.87 8.33 -1.41
CA PHE A 84 -0.60 6.89 -1.49
C PHE A 84 0.67 6.53 -0.72
N PHE A 85 0.60 5.45 0.04
CA PHE A 85 1.74 4.91 0.78
C PHE A 85 1.99 3.48 0.31
N GLY A 86 3.20 3.21 -0.16
CA GLY A 86 3.71 1.85 -0.38
C GLY A 86 4.62 1.46 0.79
N GLY A 87 4.50 0.23 1.29
CA GLY A 87 5.43 -0.31 2.29
C GLY A 87 6.64 -0.99 1.65
N LYS A 88 7.82 -0.79 2.24
CA LYS A 88 9.07 -1.53 1.95
C LYS A 88 9.57 -2.17 3.24
N LEU A 89 9.45 -3.48 3.39
CA LEU A 89 9.89 -4.19 4.61
C LEU A 89 11.39 -4.54 4.51
N ILE A 90 12.24 -4.07 5.43
CA ILE A 90 13.71 -4.27 5.45
C ILE A 90 14.08 -5.20 6.62
N TRP A 91 14.69 -6.36 6.32
CA TRP A 91 15.14 -7.37 7.31
C TRP A 91 16.61 -7.76 7.14
N LYS A 92 17.20 -8.36 8.20
CA LYS A 92 18.64 -8.63 8.34
C LYS A 92 19.07 -10.11 8.19
N ARG A 93 18.16 -11.08 8.00
CA ARG A 93 18.52 -12.51 7.82
C ARG A 93 17.81 -13.15 6.62
N GLU A 94 18.55 -14.01 5.93
CA GLU A 94 18.53 -14.22 4.47
C GLU A 94 17.64 -15.34 3.95
N SER A 95 16.89 -16.03 4.80
CA SER A 95 16.20 -17.24 4.34
C SER A 95 14.73 -16.98 3.98
N TRP A 96 14.38 -17.39 2.76
CA TRP A 96 13.35 -18.39 2.47
C TRP A 96 11.84 -18.06 2.32
N TRP A 97 11.38 -16.81 2.39
CA TRP A 97 10.06 -16.36 1.84
C TRP A 97 10.18 -15.48 0.59
N GLN A 98 11.16 -15.84 -0.23
CA GLN A 98 11.53 -15.35 -1.56
C GLN A 98 10.63 -14.30 -2.22
N ARG A 99 10.91 -13.00 -1.94
CA ARG A 99 10.40 -11.84 -2.68
C ARG A 99 8.94 -11.50 -2.35
N ILE A 100 8.68 -11.02 -1.14
CA ILE A 100 7.43 -10.34 -0.71
C ILE A 100 7.26 -9.02 -1.52
N LEU A 101 6.83 -9.24 -2.77
CA LEU A 101 6.03 -8.41 -3.66
C LEU A 101 6.66 -7.09 -4.11
N HIS A 102 7.83 -7.26 -4.74
CA HIS A 102 8.53 -6.32 -5.61
C HIS A 102 8.62 -4.91 -5.04
N ASN A 103 9.75 -4.62 -4.39
CA ASN A 103 10.22 -3.24 -4.23
C ASN A 103 10.09 -2.47 -5.56
N GLU A 104 10.38 -3.14 -6.69
CA GLU A 104 10.14 -2.64 -8.05
C GLU A 104 8.67 -2.29 -8.35
N THR A 105 7.67 -3.06 -7.91
CA THR A 105 6.25 -2.79 -8.16
C THR A 105 5.83 -1.50 -7.49
N ALA A 106 6.21 -1.28 -6.23
CA ALA A 106 5.92 -0.03 -5.54
C ALA A 106 6.57 1.16 -6.25
N TYR A 107 7.83 1.03 -6.70
CA TYR A 107 8.52 2.07 -7.47
C TYR A 107 7.92 2.27 -8.88
N GLN A 108 7.50 1.22 -9.57
CA GLN A 108 6.87 1.32 -10.88
C GLN A 108 5.48 1.96 -10.79
N VAL A 109 4.68 1.58 -9.79
CA VAL A 109 3.41 2.24 -9.49
C VAL A 109 3.67 3.70 -9.15
N GLN A 110 4.64 4.00 -8.27
CA GLN A 110 5.02 5.38 -7.93
C GLN A 110 5.40 6.17 -9.17
N ARG A 111 6.25 5.63 -10.05
CA ARG A 111 6.67 6.27 -11.30
C ARG A 111 5.47 6.56 -12.20
N ARG A 112 4.56 5.59 -12.38
CA ARG A 112 3.33 5.80 -13.18
C ARG A 112 2.40 6.85 -12.57
N LEU A 113 2.26 6.88 -11.24
CA LEU A 113 1.44 7.88 -10.53
C LEU A 113 2.06 9.29 -10.59
N GLN A 114 3.38 9.41 -10.52
CA GLN A 114 4.10 10.68 -10.68
C GLN A 114 3.83 11.33 -12.04
N TRP A 115 3.81 10.55 -13.13
CA TRP A 115 3.41 11.04 -14.46
C TRP A 115 1.96 11.56 -14.51
N LYS A 116 1.11 11.20 -13.56
CA LYS A 116 -0.26 11.70 -13.38
C LYS A 116 -0.37 12.81 -12.33
N GLY A 117 0.73 13.25 -11.74
CA GLY A 117 0.73 14.22 -10.65
C GLY A 117 0.12 13.70 -9.34
N LEU A 118 0.01 12.37 -9.19
CA LEU A 118 -0.55 11.74 -8.00
C LEU A 118 0.55 11.44 -6.99
N PRO A 119 0.42 11.90 -5.72
CA PRO A 119 1.50 11.76 -4.75
C PRO A 119 1.54 10.33 -4.18
N MET A 120 2.70 9.70 -4.26
CA MET A 120 2.98 8.39 -3.64
C MET A 120 4.35 8.38 -2.97
N THR A 121 4.40 7.86 -1.74
CA THR A 121 5.64 7.68 -0.98
C THR A 121 5.85 6.20 -0.64
N VAL A 122 7.07 5.70 -0.83
CA VAL A 122 7.46 4.35 -0.43
C VAL A 122 8.20 4.42 0.91
N LEU A 123 7.58 3.88 1.96
CA LEU A 123 8.11 3.94 3.33
C LEU A 123 8.94 2.68 3.66
N PRO A 124 10.21 2.83 4.11
CA PRO A 124 10.98 1.71 4.62
C PRO A 124 10.47 1.32 6.02
N LEU A 125 9.68 0.26 6.08
CA LEU A 125 9.27 -0.42 7.30
C LEU A 125 10.40 -1.37 7.72
N ARG A 126 10.93 -1.23 8.95
CA ARG A 126 11.88 -2.18 9.53
C ARG A 126 11.16 -3.00 10.59
N THR A 127 11.62 -4.21 10.80
CA THR A 127 10.93 -5.22 11.63
C THR A 127 11.97 -5.89 12.53
N GLY A 128 11.82 -5.70 13.84
CA GLY A 128 12.78 -6.09 14.88
C GLY A 128 12.97 -4.98 15.93
N GLU A 129 13.82 -5.21 16.93
CA GLU A 129 14.16 -4.25 18.01
C GLU A 129 14.74 -2.92 17.47
N ASP A 130 15.20 -2.91 16.22
CA ASP A 130 15.73 -1.73 15.51
C ASP A 130 14.69 -0.98 14.66
N ALA A 131 13.39 -1.28 14.82
CA ALA A 131 12.34 -0.52 14.15
C ALA A 131 12.38 0.94 14.65
N PRO A 132 12.66 1.95 13.80
CA PRO A 132 12.59 3.32 14.23
C PRO A 132 11.17 3.58 14.70
N SER A 133 11.03 4.01 15.95
CA SER A 133 9.76 4.50 16.47
C SER A 133 9.16 5.46 15.45
N LEU A 134 7.86 5.32 15.18
CA LEU A 134 7.10 6.26 14.34
C LEU A 134 7.23 7.73 14.81
N ALA A 135 7.78 7.97 16.01
CA ALA A 135 8.14 9.28 16.53
C ALA A 135 9.52 9.79 16.07
N ALA A 136 10.48 8.91 15.77
CA ALA A 136 11.83 9.28 15.35
C ALA A 136 11.86 9.84 13.91
N LEU A 137 11.01 9.33 13.02
CA LEU A 137 10.89 9.80 11.63
C LEU A 137 10.05 11.10 11.49
N ALA A 138 9.35 11.52 12.54
CA ALA A 138 8.56 12.76 12.56
C ALA A 138 9.38 14.00 12.95
N LYS A 139 10.66 13.83 13.31
CA LYS A 139 11.59 14.93 13.54
C LYS A 139 12.42 15.14 12.27
N THR A 140 11.90 15.93 11.33
CA THR A 140 12.75 16.61 10.35
C THR A 140 13.58 17.65 11.10
N PRO A 141 14.88 17.84 10.81
CA PRO A 141 15.61 18.98 11.37
C PRO A 141 14.97 20.26 10.83
N GLU A 142 14.79 21.25 11.70
CA GLU A 142 14.42 22.60 11.27
C GLU A 142 15.43 23.09 10.22
N PRO A 143 14.98 23.86 9.20
CA PRO A 143 15.92 24.51 8.30
C PRO A 143 16.80 25.42 9.15
N GLY A 144 18.10 25.13 9.11
CA GLY A 144 19.12 25.83 9.87
C GLY A 144 18.93 27.34 9.75
N THR A 145 18.70 27.96 10.89
CA THR A 145 18.95 29.38 11.08
C THR A 145 20.46 29.60 11.02
N ARG A 146 20.84 30.70 10.36
CA ARG A 146 22.17 31.35 10.30
C ARG A 146 23.01 30.97 9.06
N GLY A 147 23.56 31.92 8.31
CA GLY A 147 23.69 33.37 8.55
C GLY A 147 24.07 34.10 7.27
#